data_AF-A0A9J6FQV1-F1
#
_entry.id   AF-A0A9J6FQV1-F1
#
_cell.length_a   1.000
_cell.length_b   1.000
_cell.length_c   1.000
_cell.angle_alpha   90.00
_cell.angle_beta   90.00
_cell.angle_gamma   90.00
#
_symmetry.space_group_name_H-M   'P 1'
#
loop_
_entity.id
_entity.type
_entity.pdbx_description
1 polymer ?
#
loop_
_entity_poly.entity_id
_entity_poly.type
_entity_poly.pdbx_seq_one_letter_code
_entity_poly.pdbx_strand_id
1 'polypeptide(L)'
;MVFDTGGGESAGSDHINIQLTFGARNPPSPPARARSNQGTLTDDSIEKVAGMLEEEARVMHLKNYEDLQTWIQQTISRVRASTQPPQHRGRRRKPWWDKEVAESLRKLKARCREHRHAVSHGAGAAEVMERWDAYQEAKREMAMLVQRKLKAVNAKQLQDIQSAGRDAGRKFWRHIRS
;
A
#
# COMPACT_ATOMS: atom_id res chain seq x y z
N MET A 1 -41.55 -15.06 23.75
CA MET A 1 -42.29 -15.70 22.65
C MET A 1 -41.25 -16.10 21.63
N VAL A 2 -41.05 -17.41 21.44
CA VAL A 2 -39.96 -18.00 20.66
C VAL A 2 -40.48 -18.26 19.26
N PHE A 3 -39.78 -17.75 18.26
CA PHE A 3 -39.86 -18.25 16.89
C PHE A 3 -38.43 -18.49 16.42
N ASP A 4 -38.10 -19.76 16.27
CA ASP A 4 -36.94 -20.27 15.57
C ASP A 4 -37.47 -20.97 14.32
N THR A 5 -37.12 -20.45 13.15
CA THR A 5 -37.27 -21.13 11.86
C THR A 5 -35.96 -20.98 11.11
N GLY A 6 -35.05 -21.92 11.35
CA GLY A 6 -33.85 -22.10 10.55
C GLY A 6 -34.18 -22.46 9.09
N GLY A 7 -33.39 -21.88 8.19
CA GLY A 7 -33.46 -22.04 6.74
C GLY A 7 -33.08 -20.69 6.12
N GLY A 8 -31.82 -20.39 5.82
CA GLY A 8 -30.90 -21.21 5.05
C GLY A 8 -30.81 -20.65 3.63
N GLU A 9 -30.42 -19.38 3.50
CA GLU A 9 -29.96 -18.71 2.26
C GLU A 9 -29.54 -17.27 2.61
N SER A 10 -28.41 -17.13 3.32
CA SER A 10 -27.82 -15.82 3.62
C SER A 10 -27.03 -15.34 2.41
N ALA A 11 -27.73 -14.60 1.54
CA ALA A 11 -27.09 -13.72 0.57
C ALA A 11 -26.31 -12.63 1.31
N GLY A 12 -25.06 -12.42 0.88
CA GLY A 12 -24.11 -11.53 1.53
C GLY A 12 -24.67 -10.15 1.85
N SER A 13 -24.78 -9.86 3.15
CA SER A 13 -24.91 -8.52 3.65
C SER A 13 -24.16 -8.43 4.98
N ASP A 14 -22.90 -7.96 4.90
CA ASP A 14 -22.09 -7.57 6.06
C ASP A 14 -22.73 -6.32 6.70
N HIS A 15 -23.80 -6.52 7.47
CA HIS A 15 -24.33 -5.49 8.35
C HIS A 15 -23.47 -5.45 9.62
N ILE A 16 -22.60 -4.43 9.71
CA ILE A 16 -21.90 -4.05 10.94
C ILE A 16 -22.96 -3.69 11.99
N ASN A 17 -23.16 -4.58 12.96
CA ASN A 17 -23.95 -4.30 14.16
C ASN A 17 -23.20 -3.28 15.03
N ILE A 18 -23.65 -2.03 15.02
CA ILE A 18 -23.18 -1.01 15.96
C ILE A 18 -24.08 -1.06 17.20
N GLN A 19 -23.61 -1.70 18.27
CA GLN A 19 -24.23 -1.56 19.59
C GLN A 19 -23.79 -0.22 20.20
N LEU A 20 -24.75 0.70 20.38
CA LEU A 20 -24.55 1.93 21.15
C LEU A 20 -25.04 1.68 22.58
N THR A 21 -24.12 1.59 23.52
CA THR A 21 -24.42 1.63 24.95
C THR A 21 -24.23 3.05 25.48
N PHE A 22 -25.31 3.66 25.98
CA PHE A 22 -25.26 4.95 26.67
C PHE A 22 -25.35 4.72 28.19
N GLY A 23 -24.37 5.20 28.93
CA GLY A 23 -24.34 5.16 30.40
C GLY A 23 -22.93 5.46 30.94
N ALA A 24 -22.79 6.58 31.64
CA ALA A 24 -21.52 7.07 32.16
C ALA A 24 -20.95 6.20 33.30
N ARG A 25 -19.68 5.81 33.17
CA ARG A 25 -18.71 5.62 34.27
C ARG A 25 -17.30 5.68 33.66
N ASN A 26 -16.53 6.69 34.01
CA ASN A 26 -15.13 6.82 33.58
C ASN A 26 -14.35 5.56 34.02
N PRO A 27 -13.73 4.79 33.11
CA PRO A 27 -12.77 3.78 33.52
C PRO A 27 -11.50 4.46 34.08
N PRO A 28 -10.82 3.88 35.08
CA PRO A 28 -9.56 4.42 35.57
C PRO A 28 -8.54 4.50 34.43
N SER A 29 -7.73 5.57 34.44
CA SER A 29 -6.73 5.81 33.39
C SER A 29 -5.81 4.60 33.25
N PRO A 30 -5.61 4.06 32.04
CA PRO A 30 -4.70 2.94 31.82
C PRO A 30 -3.27 3.34 32.21
N PRO A 31 -2.45 2.39 32.70
CA PRO A 31 -1.06 2.68 33.02
C PRO A 31 -0.35 3.26 31.79
N ALA A 32 0.53 4.22 32.01
CA ALA A 32 1.28 4.88 30.96
C ALA A 32 1.91 3.83 30.03
N ARG A 33 1.47 3.81 28.77
CA ARG A 33 2.01 2.89 27.76
C ARG A 33 3.51 3.10 27.68
N ALA A 34 4.30 2.05 27.93
CA ALA A 34 5.68 2.01 27.51
C ALA A 34 5.74 2.41 26.04
N ARG A 35 6.58 3.39 25.71
CA ARG A 35 6.78 3.87 24.33
C ARG A 35 7.35 2.70 23.52
N SER A 36 6.49 1.86 22.95
CA SER A 36 6.93 0.85 22.00
C SER A 36 7.51 1.60 20.81
N ASN A 37 8.80 1.36 20.54
CA ASN A 37 9.48 1.88 19.37
C ASN A 37 8.83 1.26 18.12
N GLN A 38 7.73 1.85 17.67
CA GLN A 38 6.97 1.43 16.50
C GLN A 38 7.74 1.77 15.22
N GLY A 39 8.84 1.08 14.95
CA GLY A 39 9.52 1.21 13.65
C GLY A 39 10.95 0.70 13.56
N THR A 40 11.55 0.23 14.66
CA THR A 40 12.86 -0.42 14.61
C THR A 40 12.67 -1.88 14.20
N LEU A 41 13.34 -2.30 13.11
CA LEU A 41 13.60 -3.72 12.87
C LEU A 41 14.27 -4.28 14.14
N THR A 42 13.85 -5.46 14.59
CA THR A 42 14.55 -6.14 15.69
C THR A 42 15.97 -6.44 15.25
N ASP A 43 16.92 -6.47 16.17
CA ASP A 43 18.32 -6.77 15.82
C ASP A 43 18.44 -8.12 15.10
N ASP A 44 17.63 -9.11 15.49
CA ASP A 44 17.48 -10.40 14.79
C ASP A 44 17.01 -10.27 13.33
N SER A 45 16.12 -9.32 13.04
CA SER A 45 15.70 -9.05 11.65
C SER A 45 16.79 -8.37 10.84
N ILE A 46 17.63 -7.55 11.47
CA ILE A 46 18.75 -6.86 10.82
C ILE A 46 19.85 -7.88 10.50
N GLU A 47 20.17 -8.75 11.44
CA GLU A 47 21.16 -9.82 11.29
C GLU A 47 20.75 -10.80 10.18
N LYS A 48 19.46 -11.19 10.12
CA LYS A 48 18.93 -12.01 9.01
C LYS A 48 19.06 -11.33 7.65
N VAL A 49 18.71 -10.05 7.55
CA VAL A 49 18.82 -9.30 6.28
C VAL A 49 20.29 -9.14 5.88
N ALA A 50 21.19 -8.92 6.83
CA ALA A 50 22.63 -8.82 6.58
C ALA A 50 23.23 -10.16 6.10
N GLY A 51 22.90 -11.28 6.76
CA GLY A 51 23.34 -12.61 6.32
C GLY A 51 22.81 -12.98 4.93
N MET A 52 21.55 -12.66 4.64
CA MET A 52 21.00 -12.83 3.28
C MET A 52 21.74 -11.95 2.26
N LEU A 53 22.17 -10.74 2.64
CA LEU A 53 22.89 -9.83 1.76
C LEU A 53 24.29 -10.36 1.45
N GLU A 54 25.00 -10.90 2.44
CA GLU A 54 26.33 -11.46 2.25
C GLU A 54 26.31 -12.70 1.35
N GLU A 55 25.32 -13.58 1.52
CA GLU A 55 25.15 -14.74 0.64
C GLU A 55 24.71 -14.33 -0.77
N GLU A 56 23.79 -13.37 -0.90
CA GLU A 56 23.36 -12.90 -2.21
C GLU A 56 24.44 -12.08 -2.93
N ALA A 57 25.28 -11.32 -2.20
CA ALA A 57 26.41 -10.60 -2.79
C ALA A 57 27.48 -11.54 -3.38
N ARG A 58 27.56 -12.79 -2.91
CA ARG A 58 28.41 -13.83 -3.50
C ARG A 58 27.82 -14.40 -4.80
N VAL A 59 26.50 -14.32 -4.98
CA VAL A 59 25.75 -14.96 -6.09
C VAL A 59 25.34 -13.94 -7.16
N MET A 60 25.04 -12.69 -6.80
CA MET A 60 24.54 -11.67 -7.71
C MET A 60 25.65 -10.78 -8.28
N HIS A 61 25.67 -10.66 -9.60
CA HIS A 61 26.17 -9.47 -10.27
C HIS A 61 25.17 -8.32 -10.08
N LEU A 62 25.16 -7.70 -8.90
CA LEU A 62 24.46 -6.43 -8.67
C LEU A 62 25.13 -5.37 -9.54
N LYS A 63 24.57 -5.12 -10.72
CA LYS A 63 25.18 -4.22 -11.71
C LYS A 63 25.08 -2.78 -11.24
N ASN A 64 23.95 -2.41 -10.62
CA ASN A 64 23.62 -1.04 -10.30
C ASN A 64 23.14 -0.88 -8.85
N TYR A 65 23.33 0.32 -8.31
CA TYR A 65 22.89 0.69 -6.95
C TYR A 65 21.36 0.59 -6.75
N GLU A 66 20.59 0.85 -7.80
CA GLU A 66 19.12 0.70 -7.78
C GLU A 66 18.69 -0.77 -7.62
N ASP A 67 19.44 -1.71 -8.19
CA ASP A 67 19.15 -3.14 -8.10
C ASP A 67 19.40 -3.63 -6.66
N LEU A 68 20.52 -3.20 -6.06
CA LEU A 68 20.83 -3.46 -4.66
C LEU A 68 19.74 -2.90 -3.73
N GLN A 69 19.32 -1.66 -3.95
CA GLN A 69 18.27 -1.04 -3.14
C GLN A 69 16.94 -1.79 -3.25
N THR A 70 16.56 -2.20 -4.46
CA THR A 70 15.34 -2.96 -4.72
C THR A 70 15.39 -4.32 -4.03
N TRP A 71 16.54 -5.00 -4.09
CA TRP A 71 16.74 -6.28 -3.42
C TRP A 71 16.59 -6.13 -1.89
N ILE A 72 17.26 -5.14 -1.27
CA ILE A 72 17.17 -4.91 0.19
C ILE A 72 15.73 -4.64 0.62
N GLN A 73 14.98 -3.82 -0.13
CA GLN A 73 13.58 -3.52 0.17
C GLN A 73 12.68 -4.77 0.10
N GLN A 74 12.91 -5.64 -0.89
CA GLN A 74 12.17 -6.90 -1.02
C GLN A 74 12.49 -7.86 0.13
N THR A 75 13.75 -7.98 0.50
CA THR A 75 14.19 -8.85 1.60
C THR A 75 13.62 -8.38 2.94
N ILE A 76 13.66 -7.09 3.23
CA ILE A 76 13.04 -6.52 4.44
C ILE A 76 11.52 -6.74 4.46
N SER A 77 10.86 -6.61 3.31
CA SER A 77 9.42 -6.83 3.20
C SER A 77 9.06 -8.30 3.49
N ARG A 78 9.85 -9.26 3.00
CA ARG A 78 9.68 -10.69 3.27
C ARG A 78 9.86 -11.01 4.75
N VAL A 79 10.91 -10.49 5.38
CA VAL A 79 11.19 -10.71 6.81
C VAL A 79 10.09 -10.09 7.68
N ARG A 80 9.59 -8.89 7.34
CA ARG A 80 8.48 -8.27 8.08
C ARG A 80 7.16 -9.02 7.94
N ALA A 81 6.87 -9.55 6.75
CA ALA A 81 5.63 -10.30 6.50
C ALA A 81 5.57 -11.61 7.32
N SER A 82 6.71 -12.21 7.66
CA SER A 82 6.76 -13.43 8.47
C SER A 82 6.70 -13.21 9.98
N THR A 83 7.02 -12.01 10.48
CA THR A 83 7.19 -11.74 11.93
C THR A 83 6.16 -10.81 12.56
N GLN A 84 5.31 -10.10 11.81
CA GLN A 84 4.35 -9.16 12.42
C GLN A 84 2.89 -9.37 11.99
N PRO A 85 1.93 -9.37 12.95
CA PRO A 85 0.51 -9.27 12.62
C PRO A 85 0.21 -7.91 11.98
N PRO A 86 -0.82 -7.80 11.12
CA PRO A 86 -1.12 -6.59 10.38
C PRO A 86 -1.46 -5.42 11.32
N GLN A 87 -0.50 -4.53 11.54
CA GLN A 87 -0.76 -3.28 12.27
C GLN A 87 -1.60 -2.35 11.40
N HIS A 88 -2.84 -2.09 11.82
CA HIS A 88 -3.69 -1.04 11.26
C HIS A 88 -3.12 0.36 11.61
N ARG A 89 -2.09 0.78 10.87
CA ARG A 89 -1.66 2.19 10.87
C ARG A 89 -2.64 2.98 9.99
N GLY A 90 -3.19 4.07 10.54
CA GLY A 90 -4.04 4.99 9.80
C GLY A 90 -3.43 5.35 8.44
N ARG A 91 -4.24 5.29 7.39
CA ARG A 91 -3.78 5.33 5.99
C ARG A 91 -3.22 6.72 5.65
N ARG A 92 -1.93 6.93 5.88
CA ARG A 92 -1.21 8.11 5.35
C ARG A 92 -1.20 8.00 3.83
N ARG A 93 -1.57 9.08 3.15
CA ARG A 93 -1.51 9.16 1.69
C ARG A 93 -0.05 9.05 1.25
N LYS A 94 0.19 8.34 0.14
CA LYS A 94 1.53 8.18 -0.42
C LYS A 94 2.06 9.55 -0.87
N PRO A 95 3.37 9.81 -0.80
CA PRO A 95 3.95 11.12 -1.13
C PRO A 95 3.74 11.55 -2.60
N TRP A 96 3.57 10.59 -3.51
CA TRP A 96 3.23 10.83 -4.92
C TRP A 96 1.73 10.99 -5.17
N TRP A 97 0.89 10.89 -4.13
CA TRP A 97 -0.56 10.95 -4.24
C TRP A 97 -1.06 12.39 -4.13
N ASP A 98 -1.42 12.97 -5.28
CA ASP A 98 -1.94 14.34 -5.37
C ASP A 98 -3.27 14.41 -6.11
N LYS A 99 -3.74 15.66 -6.36
CA LYS A 99 -5.04 15.93 -7.00
C LYS A 99 -5.11 15.33 -8.41
N GLU A 100 -4.03 15.46 -9.19
CA GLU A 100 -3.98 14.95 -10.57
C GLU A 100 -4.10 13.41 -10.62
N VAL A 101 -3.43 12.70 -9.69
CA VAL A 101 -3.58 11.23 -9.57
C VAL A 101 -5.00 10.86 -9.15
N ALA A 102 -5.60 11.62 -8.23
CA ALA A 102 -6.97 11.39 -7.79
C ALA A 102 -7.99 11.64 -8.93
N GLU A 103 -7.78 12.66 -9.75
CA GLU A 103 -8.58 12.97 -10.93
C GLU A 103 -8.45 11.89 -12.01
N SER A 104 -7.23 11.45 -12.29
CA SER A 104 -6.98 10.34 -13.23
C SER A 104 -7.67 9.05 -12.78
N LEU A 105 -7.66 8.76 -11.47
CA LEU A 105 -8.42 7.62 -10.93
C LEU A 105 -9.93 7.80 -11.07
N ARG A 106 -10.46 9.02 -10.90
CA ARG A 106 -11.88 9.31 -11.12
C ARG A 106 -12.26 9.07 -12.59
N LYS A 107 -11.45 9.57 -13.53
CA LYS A 107 -11.62 9.34 -14.99
C LYS A 107 -11.62 7.84 -15.30
N LEU A 108 -10.64 7.09 -14.80
CA LEU A 108 -10.56 5.63 -14.99
C LEU A 108 -11.81 4.91 -14.47
N LYS A 109 -12.28 5.28 -13.26
CA LYS A 109 -13.50 4.70 -12.68
C LYS A 109 -14.77 5.09 -13.45
N ALA A 110 -14.82 6.27 -14.04
CA ALA A 110 -15.93 6.67 -14.91
C ALA A 110 -15.97 5.80 -16.17
N ARG A 111 -14.84 5.67 -16.88
CA ARG A 111 -14.73 4.80 -18.07
C ARG A 111 -15.06 3.33 -17.78
N CYS A 112 -14.62 2.80 -16.64
CA CYS A 112 -14.98 1.45 -16.21
C CYS A 112 -16.50 1.30 -15.99
N ARG A 113 -17.16 2.31 -15.41
CA ARG A 113 -18.62 2.31 -15.22
C ARG A 113 -19.36 2.40 -16.56
N GLU A 114 -18.91 3.25 -17.47
CA GLU A 114 -19.47 3.36 -18.83
C GLU A 114 -19.39 2.04 -19.61
N HIS A 115 -18.24 1.36 -19.54
CA HIS A 115 -18.06 0.05 -20.15
C HIS A 115 -18.97 -1.01 -19.53
N ARG A 116 -19.01 -1.11 -18.19
CA ARG A 116 -19.91 -2.06 -17.50
C ARG A 116 -21.37 -1.79 -17.83
N HIS A 117 -21.76 -0.52 -17.91
CA HIS A 117 -23.12 -0.12 -18.29
C HIS A 117 -23.44 -0.53 -19.73
N ALA A 118 -22.52 -0.37 -20.69
CA ALA A 118 -22.72 -0.81 -22.07
C ALA A 118 -22.93 -2.31 -22.17
N VAL A 119 -22.10 -3.09 -21.48
CA VAL A 119 -22.23 -4.55 -21.43
C VAL A 119 -23.55 -4.97 -20.80
N SER A 120 -23.97 -4.34 -19.69
CA SER A 120 -25.19 -4.75 -18.98
C SER A 120 -26.49 -4.35 -19.67
N HIS A 121 -26.47 -3.30 -20.51
CA HIS A 121 -27.67 -2.80 -21.20
C HIS A 121 -27.75 -3.25 -22.67
N GLY A 122 -26.91 -4.21 -23.08
CA GLY A 122 -26.97 -4.78 -24.43
C GLY A 122 -26.60 -3.79 -25.53
N ALA A 123 -25.66 -2.88 -25.26
CA ALA A 123 -25.11 -1.98 -26.28
C ALA A 123 -24.48 -2.77 -27.43
N GLY A 124 -24.43 -2.16 -28.61
CA GLY A 124 -23.82 -2.79 -29.79
C GLY A 124 -22.35 -3.13 -29.56
N ALA A 125 -21.87 -4.21 -30.20
CA ALA A 125 -20.49 -4.69 -30.01
C ALA A 125 -19.43 -3.61 -30.30
N ALA A 126 -19.68 -2.75 -31.30
CA ALA A 126 -18.81 -1.62 -31.62
C ALA A 126 -18.73 -0.60 -30.47
N GLU A 127 -19.86 -0.28 -29.84
CA GLU A 127 -19.94 0.67 -28.72
C GLU A 127 -19.28 0.10 -27.45
N VAL A 128 -19.45 -1.19 -27.18
CA VAL A 128 -18.77 -1.87 -26.07
C VAL A 128 -17.26 -1.82 -26.26
N MET A 129 -16.78 -2.11 -27.48
CA MET A 129 -15.36 -2.09 -27.81
C MET A 129 -14.76 -0.68 -27.70
N GLU A 130 -15.45 0.36 -28.20
CA GLU A 130 -15.01 1.75 -28.06
C GLU A 130 -14.84 2.14 -26.58
N ARG A 131 -15.82 1.80 -25.73
CA ARG A 131 -15.76 2.09 -24.29
C ARG A 131 -14.67 1.29 -23.57
N TRP A 132 -14.39 0.07 -24.05
CA TRP A 132 -13.28 -0.73 -23.55
C TRP A 132 -11.93 -0.08 -23.89
N ASP A 133 -11.75 0.39 -25.12
CA ASP A 133 -10.54 1.07 -25.55
C ASP A 133 -10.32 2.37 -24.77
N ALA A 134 -11.37 3.17 -24.57
CA ALA A 134 -11.31 4.38 -23.74
C ALA A 134 -10.93 4.07 -22.28
N TYR A 135 -11.37 2.93 -21.73
CA TYR A 135 -10.92 2.48 -20.41
C TYR A 135 -9.45 2.06 -20.41
N GLN A 136 -8.99 1.32 -21.43
CA GLN A 136 -7.59 0.91 -21.55
C GLN A 136 -6.65 2.10 -21.70
N GLU A 137 -7.03 3.10 -22.48
CA GLU A 137 -6.27 4.35 -22.63
C GLU A 137 -6.14 5.07 -21.28
N ALA A 138 -7.26 5.32 -20.59
CA ALA A 138 -7.25 5.94 -19.27
C ALA A 138 -6.41 5.15 -18.25
N LYS A 139 -6.39 3.82 -18.36
CA LYS A 139 -5.56 2.95 -17.51
C LYS A 139 -4.07 3.15 -17.78
N ARG A 140 -3.67 3.23 -19.04
CA ARG A 140 -2.28 3.49 -19.46
C ARG A 140 -1.83 4.89 -19.04
N GLU A 141 -2.64 5.91 -19.30
CA GLU A 141 -2.39 7.29 -18.88
C GLU A 141 -2.13 7.39 -17.37
N MET A 142 -3.02 6.78 -16.57
CA MET A 142 -2.87 6.76 -15.11
C MET A 142 -1.60 6.03 -14.67
N ALA A 143 -1.27 4.90 -15.31
CA ALA A 143 -0.05 4.15 -15.00
C ALA A 143 1.22 4.99 -15.27
N MET A 144 1.29 5.65 -16.44
CA MET A 144 2.40 6.54 -16.78
C MET A 144 2.51 7.71 -15.81
N LEU A 145 1.39 8.32 -15.44
CA LEU A 145 1.35 9.41 -14.45
C LEU A 145 1.93 8.96 -13.11
N VAL A 146 1.46 7.83 -12.59
CA VAL A 146 1.92 7.28 -11.31
C VAL A 146 3.41 6.94 -11.37
N GLN A 147 3.87 6.29 -12.44
CA GLN A 147 5.28 5.97 -12.62
C GLN A 147 6.16 7.22 -12.65
N ARG A 148 5.75 8.26 -13.38
CA ARG A 148 6.46 9.54 -13.45
C ARG A 148 6.59 10.18 -12.07
N LYS A 149 5.50 10.23 -11.29
CA LYS A 149 5.53 10.80 -9.94
C LYS A 149 6.34 9.98 -8.96
N LEU A 150 6.27 8.65 -9.06
CA LEU A 150 7.08 7.76 -8.25
C LEU A 150 8.57 8.00 -8.51
N LYS A 151 8.98 8.09 -9.78
CA LYS A 151 10.36 8.42 -10.16
C LYS A 151 10.80 9.78 -9.62
N ALA A 152 9.96 10.81 -9.73
CA ALA A 152 10.29 12.14 -9.21
C ALA A 152 10.46 12.16 -7.69
N VAL A 153 9.57 11.48 -6.95
CA VAL A 153 9.70 11.36 -5.48
C VAL A 153 10.96 10.59 -5.11
N ASN A 154 11.27 9.49 -5.80
CA ASN A 154 12.46 8.70 -5.53
C ASN A 154 13.74 9.50 -5.82
N ALA A 155 13.81 10.18 -6.96
CA ALA A 155 14.94 11.03 -7.34
C ALA A 155 15.21 12.13 -6.29
N LYS A 156 14.15 12.82 -5.83
CA LYS A 156 14.27 13.83 -4.77
C LYS A 156 14.79 13.22 -3.47
N GLN A 157 14.29 12.05 -3.09
CA GLN A 157 14.73 11.37 -1.87
C GLN A 157 16.19 10.91 -1.95
N LEU A 158 16.63 10.41 -3.10
CA LEU A 158 18.04 10.07 -3.33
C LEU A 158 18.93 11.31 -3.27
N GLN A 159 18.51 12.42 -3.86
CA GLN A 159 19.21 13.70 -3.75
C GLN A 159 19.29 14.21 -2.30
N ASP A 160 18.22 14.05 -1.53
CA ASP A 160 18.18 14.41 -0.09
C ASP A 160 19.10 13.54 0.77
N ILE A 161 19.36 12.30 0.33
CA ILE A 161 20.32 11.38 0.96
C ILE A 161 21.75 11.78 0.58
N GLN A 162 22.02 12.00 -0.70
CA GLN A 162 23.34 12.40 -1.20
C GLN A 162 23.81 13.72 -0.60
N SER A 163 22.90 14.70 -0.48
CA SER A 163 23.21 16.02 0.10
C SER A 163 23.32 16.04 1.63
N ALA A 164 23.01 14.93 2.32
CA ALA A 164 22.98 14.89 3.78
C ALA A 164 24.35 14.72 4.46
N GLY A 165 25.43 14.51 3.70
CA GLY A 165 26.79 14.36 4.22
C GLY A 165 26.87 13.29 5.32
N ARG A 166 27.22 13.71 6.55
CA ARG A 166 27.36 12.81 7.71
C ARG A 166 26.07 12.05 8.08
N ASP A 167 24.90 12.59 7.74
CA ASP A 167 23.59 11.98 8.02
C ASP A 167 23.04 11.11 6.88
N ALA A 168 23.77 10.97 5.76
CA ALA A 168 23.34 10.21 4.58
C ALA A 168 22.95 8.78 4.93
N GLY A 169 23.77 8.07 5.71
CA GLY A 169 23.49 6.70 6.14
C GLY A 169 22.19 6.59 6.95
N ARG A 170 21.94 7.53 7.87
CA ARG A 170 20.71 7.55 8.68
C ARG A 170 19.48 7.80 7.81
N LYS A 171 19.55 8.72 6.85
CA LYS A 171 18.45 9.02 5.92
C LYS A 171 18.18 7.86 4.96
N PHE A 172 19.23 7.20 4.47
CA PHE A 172 19.14 6.02 3.62
C PHE A 172 18.40 4.88 4.33
N TRP A 173 18.81 4.52 5.55
CA TRP A 173 18.13 3.47 6.30
C TRP A 173 16.69 3.84 6.65
N ARG A 174 16.39 5.13 6.89
CA ARG A 174 15.02 5.60 7.07
C ARG A 174 14.19 5.44 5.79
N HIS A 175 14.77 5.72 4.63
CA HIS A 175 14.11 5.56 3.34
C HIS A 175 13.79 4.08 3.04
N ILE A 176 14.76 3.18 3.26
CA ILE A 176 14.56 1.73 3.07
C ILE A 176 13.53 1.15 4.04
N ARG A 177 13.42 1.70 5.26
CA ARG A 177 12.48 1.22 6.27
C ARG A 177 11.03 1.69 6.05
N SER A 178 10.81 2.76 5.28
CA SER A 178 9.51 3.39 5.03
C SER A 178 8.67 2.62 4.02
#